data_AF-A0A922DR01-F1
#
_entry.id   AF-A0A922DR01-F1
#
_cell.length_a   1.000
_cell.length_b   1.000
_cell.length_c   1.000
_cell.angle_alpha   90.00
_cell.angle_beta   90.00
_cell.angle_gamma   90.00
#
_symmetry.space_group_name_H-M   'P 1'
#
loop_
_entity.id
_entity.type
_entity.pdbx_description
1 polymer ?
#
loop_
_entity_poly.entity_id
_entity_poly.type
_entity_poly.pdbx_seq_one_letter_code
_entity_poly.pdbx_strand_id
1 'polypeptide(L)'
;MSEHPRPHSDHIKAKISSSLRSIWQERLKLKWSRERFFCSWQESIAEAAKKGETDQLELEWDSYDKIKQETVLQQHQWVVEKAKAKQVAKASAEKIILSWAESIAKAAKKGATNQQELDWDSYDKIKQEEVFRQLQWAAEKAKAKERKNIRARLAQKRKELQEKARARGEIQVTKEDKDDLAVVQESNLKQRLTKIHVKKSINYQLADRGDTVASHFGALEKLNLEHIKREKTHREISLADQIQAIRKKKESLAREVVAAHTLITDPIEI
;
A
#
# COMPACT_ATOMS: atom_id res chain seq x y z
N MET A 1 32.63 -90.78 -59.36
CA MET A 1 31.19 -91.08 -59.24
C MET A 1 30.67 -90.30 -58.05
N SER A 2 29.96 -89.20 -58.29
CA SER A 2 29.49 -88.28 -57.24
C SER A 2 28.05 -88.63 -56.91
N GLU A 3 27.85 -89.37 -55.82
CA GLU A 3 26.53 -89.67 -55.28
C GLU A 3 25.87 -88.35 -54.82
N HIS A 4 24.72 -88.02 -55.41
CA HIS A 4 23.91 -86.88 -55.00
C HIS A 4 23.27 -87.13 -53.61
N PRO A 5 23.10 -86.11 -52.76
CA PRO A 5 22.51 -86.29 -51.43
C PRO A 5 21.05 -86.75 -51.53
N ARG A 6 20.68 -87.77 -50.76
CA ARG A 6 19.33 -88.36 -50.69
C ARG A 6 18.22 -87.29 -50.54
N PRO A 7 17.16 -87.32 -51.38
CA PRO A 7 15.99 -86.41 -51.29
C PRO A 7 15.09 -86.62 -50.06
N HIS A 8 15.47 -87.51 -49.13
CA HIS A 8 14.69 -87.81 -47.94
C HIS A 8 14.77 -86.71 -46.85
N SER A 9 15.78 -85.84 -46.91
CA SER A 9 16.02 -84.78 -45.91
C SER A 9 15.01 -83.64 -45.97
N ASP A 10 14.65 -83.17 -47.17
CA ASP A 10 13.85 -81.95 -47.33
C ASP A 10 12.37 -82.16 -46.99
N HIS A 11 11.85 -83.37 -47.24
CA HIS A 11 10.50 -83.73 -46.81
C HIS A 11 10.36 -83.72 -45.28
N ILE A 12 11.35 -84.26 -44.57
CA ILE A 12 11.36 -84.26 -43.09
C ILE A 12 11.51 -82.83 -42.57
N LYS A 13 12.43 -82.02 -43.15
CA LYS A 13 12.58 -80.60 -42.81
C LYS A 13 11.30 -79.81 -43.04
N ALA A 14 10.58 -80.05 -44.14
CA ALA A 14 9.31 -79.40 -44.43
C ALA A 14 8.24 -79.78 -43.40
N LYS A 15 8.17 -81.06 -43.00
CA LYS A 15 7.24 -81.55 -41.98
C LYS A 15 7.52 -80.98 -40.60
N ILE A 16 8.80 -80.90 -40.20
CA ILE A 16 9.23 -80.25 -38.95
C ILE A 16 8.92 -78.75 -38.99
N SER A 17 9.22 -78.08 -40.11
CA SER A 17 8.93 -76.65 -40.27
C SER A 17 7.43 -76.33 -40.24
N SER A 18 6.62 -77.21 -40.84
CA SER A 18 5.16 -77.09 -40.85
C SER A 18 4.57 -77.27 -39.45
N SER A 19 5.02 -78.29 -38.72
CA SER A 19 4.56 -78.55 -37.34
C SER A 19 4.96 -77.42 -36.38
N LEU A 20 6.19 -76.91 -36.48
CA LEU A 20 6.62 -75.74 -35.70
C LEU A 20 5.77 -74.50 -36.03
N ARG A 21 5.51 -74.20 -37.31
CA ARG A 21 4.63 -73.09 -37.71
C ARG A 21 3.23 -73.23 -37.13
N SER A 22 2.67 -74.43 -37.10
CA SER A 22 1.35 -74.70 -36.49
C SER A 22 1.36 -74.37 -34.99
N ILE A 23 2.38 -74.83 -34.26
CA ILE A 23 2.51 -74.57 -32.81
C ILE A 23 2.67 -73.07 -32.53
N TRP A 24 3.47 -72.36 -33.32
CA TRP A 24 3.64 -70.91 -33.17
C TRP A 24 2.35 -70.14 -33.49
N GLN A 25 1.60 -70.58 -34.50
CA GLN A 25 0.28 -70.01 -34.82
C GLN A 25 -0.72 -70.20 -33.66
N GLU A 26 -0.77 -71.39 -33.07
CA GLU A 26 -1.64 -71.67 -31.93
C GLU A 26 -1.26 -70.84 -30.69
N ARG A 27 0.03 -70.73 -30.38
CA ARG A 27 0.52 -69.87 -29.29
C ARG A 27 0.16 -68.41 -29.52
N LEU A 28 0.29 -67.91 -30.75
CA LEU A 28 -0.04 -66.54 -31.10
C LEU A 28 -1.54 -66.28 -30.95
N LYS A 29 -2.39 -67.21 -31.42
CA LYS A 29 -3.85 -67.15 -31.24
C LYS A 29 -4.23 -67.11 -29.76
N LEU A 30 -3.64 -67.99 -28.94
CA LEU A 30 -3.89 -68.02 -27.50
C LEU A 30 -3.50 -66.69 -26.83
N LYS A 31 -2.36 -66.12 -27.20
CA LYS A 31 -1.93 -64.80 -26.70
C LYS A 31 -2.94 -63.71 -27.08
N TRP A 32 -3.36 -63.67 -28.34
CA TRP A 32 -4.32 -62.67 -28.83
C TRP A 32 -5.70 -62.81 -28.19
N SER A 33 -6.20 -64.03 -28.02
CA SER A 33 -7.47 -64.28 -27.34
C SER A 33 -7.41 -63.87 -25.86
N ARG A 34 -6.29 -64.14 -25.19
CA ARG A 34 -6.08 -63.73 -23.80
C ARG A 34 -5.99 -62.20 -23.65
N GLU A 35 -5.27 -61.53 -24.54
CA GLU A 35 -5.18 -60.07 -24.57
C GLU A 35 -6.56 -59.45 -24.79
N ARG A 36 -7.30 -59.96 -25.77
CA ARG A 36 -8.65 -59.49 -26.09
C ARG A 36 -9.61 -59.68 -24.92
N PHE A 37 -9.50 -60.80 -24.20
CA PHE A 37 -10.25 -61.02 -22.97
C PHE A 37 -9.88 -59.98 -21.91
N PHE A 38 -8.60 -59.72 -21.67
CA PHE A 38 -8.18 -58.69 -20.71
C PHE A 38 -8.67 -57.29 -21.09
N CYS A 39 -8.57 -56.88 -22.35
CA CYS A 39 -9.12 -55.60 -22.81
C CYS A 39 -10.63 -55.52 -22.57
N SER A 40 -11.38 -56.56 -22.96
CA SER A 40 -12.84 -56.59 -22.74
C SER A 40 -13.22 -56.60 -21.25
N TRP A 41 -12.43 -57.27 -20.41
CA TRP A 41 -12.64 -57.31 -18.97
C TRP A 41 -12.35 -55.95 -18.33
N GLN A 42 -11.27 -55.28 -18.75
CA GLN A 42 -10.91 -53.95 -18.28
C GLN A 42 -11.93 -52.90 -18.71
N GLU A 43 -12.43 -52.98 -19.94
CA GLU A 43 -13.55 -52.17 -20.44
C GLU A 43 -14.83 -52.44 -19.64
N SER A 44 -15.16 -53.70 -19.36
CA SER A 44 -16.31 -54.06 -18.53
C SER A 44 -16.20 -53.50 -17.11
N ILE A 45 -15.01 -53.51 -16.51
CA ILE A 45 -14.77 -52.91 -15.19
C ILE A 45 -14.91 -51.39 -15.27
N ALA A 46 -14.33 -50.75 -16.28
CA ALA A 46 -14.41 -49.31 -16.46
C ALA A 46 -15.86 -48.84 -16.66
N GLU A 47 -16.64 -49.56 -17.46
CA GLU A 47 -18.06 -49.28 -17.68
C GLU A 47 -18.92 -49.57 -16.44
N ALA A 48 -18.65 -50.65 -15.70
CA ALA A 48 -19.31 -50.91 -14.42
C ALA A 48 -18.99 -49.83 -13.37
N ALA A 49 -17.74 -49.38 -13.30
CA ALA A 49 -17.31 -48.32 -12.41
C ALA A 49 -17.91 -46.94 -12.79
N LYS A 50 -18.15 -46.69 -14.09
CA LYS A 50 -18.86 -45.48 -14.55
C LYS A 50 -20.34 -45.51 -14.20
N LYS A 51 -21.02 -46.64 -14.42
CA LYS A 51 -22.47 -46.76 -14.20
C LYS A 51 -22.87 -46.83 -12.72
N GLY A 52 -21.94 -47.22 -11.84
CA GLY A 52 -22.22 -47.38 -10.42
C GLY A 52 -23.14 -48.57 -10.13
N GLU A 53 -23.32 -48.87 -8.84
CA GLU A 53 -24.36 -49.80 -8.39
C GLU A 53 -25.73 -49.14 -8.57
N THR A 54 -26.73 -49.91 -8.99
CA THR A 54 -28.04 -49.51 -9.58
C THR A 54 -28.85 -48.44 -8.83
N ASP A 55 -28.45 -48.05 -7.61
CA ASP A 55 -29.11 -47.08 -6.73
C ASP A 55 -28.22 -45.89 -6.32
N GLN A 56 -26.99 -45.76 -6.85
CA GLN A 56 -26.12 -44.59 -6.63
C GLN A 56 -26.11 -43.65 -7.83
N LEU A 57 -26.25 -42.34 -7.56
CA LEU A 57 -26.07 -41.26 -8.54
C LEU A 57 -24.71 -41.39 -9.24
N GLU A 58 -24.70 -41.38 -10.58
CA GLU A 58 -23.49 -41.36 -11.40
C GLU A 58 -22.48 -40.34 -10.83
N LEU A 59 -21.34 -40.84 -10.36
CA LEU A 59 -20.29 -40.01 -9.78
C LEU A 59 -19.56 -39.32 -10.94
N GLU A 60 -19.95 -38.08 -11.25
CA GLU A 60 -19.25 -37.23 -12.21
C GLU A 60 -17.80 -37.00 -11.73
N TRP A 61 -16.84 -37.73 -12.31
CA TRP A 61 -15.42 -37.66 -11.93
C TRP A 61 -14.80 -36.26 -12.12
N ASP A 62 -15.43 -35.41 -12.94
CA ASP A 62 -15.04 -34.01 -13.17
C ASP A 62 -15.74 -33.01 -12.22
N SER A 63 -16.58 -33.49 -11.29
CA SER A 63 -17.30 -32.67 -10.29
C SER A 63 -16.35 -31.79 -9.48
N TYR A 64 -15.18 -32.31 -9.10
CA TYR A 64 -14.19 -31.53 -8.36
C TYR A 64 -13.65 -30.34 -9.17
N ASP A 65 -13.34 -30.57 -10.46
CA ASP A 65 -12.84 -29.52 -11.34
C ASP A 65 -13.93 -28.49 -11.67
N LYS A 66 -15.19 -28.94 -11.85
CA LYS A 66 -16.36 -28.06 -12.01
C LYS A 66 -16.55 -27.15 -10.80
N ILE A 67 -16.55 -27.69 -9.57
CA ILE A 67 -16.68 -26.92 -8.33
C ILE A 67 -15.51 -25.95 -8.17
N LYS A 68 -14.30 -26.36 -8.54
CA LYS A 68 -13.12 -25.49 -8.49
C LYS A 68 -13.24 -24.32 -9.46
N GLN A 69 -13.71 -24.55 -10.69
CA GLN A 69 -13.99 -23.49 -11.66
C GLN A 69 -15.09 -22.55 -11.17
N GLU A 70 -16.19 -23.11 -10.65
CA GLU A 70 -17.29 -22.33 -10.09
C GLU A 70 -16.85 -21.44 -8.91
N THR A 71 -16.02 -21.97 -8.02
CA THR A 71 -15.46 -21.21 -6.89
C THR A 71 -14.65 -20.01 -7.37
N VAL A 72 -13.83 -20.18 -8.42
CA VAL A 72 -13.06 -19.09 -9.02
C VAL A 72 -13.98 -18.05 -9.66
N LEU A 73 -15.03 -18.50 -10.36
CA LEU A 73 -16.03 -17.60 -10.95
C LEU A 73 -16.77 -16.80 -9.89
N GLN A 74 -17.19 -17.43 -8.80
CA GLN A 74 -17.85 -16.76 -7.67
C GLN A 74 -16.94 -15.72 -7.01
N GLN A 75 -15.65 -16.03 -6.82
CA GLN A 75 -14.68 -15.05 -6.31
C GLN A 75 -14.54 -13.85 -7.24
N HIS A 76 -14.46 -14.09 -8.55
CA HIS A 76 -14.38 -13.02 -9.53
C HIS A 76 -15.65 -12.15 -9.52
N GLN A 77 -16.83 -12.77 -9.49
CA GLN A 77 -18.11 -12.07 -9.37
C GLN A 77 -18.17 -11.22 -8.10
N TRP A 78 -17.78 -11.79 -6.96
CA TRP A 78 -17.77 -11.07 -5.68
C TRP A 78 -16.85 -9.84 -5.70
N VAL A 79 -15.66 -9.94 -6.30
CA VAL A 79 -14.75 -8.80 -6.46
C VAL A 79 -15.38 -7.71 -7.33
N VAL A 80 -16.00 -8.11 -8.44
CA VAL A 80 -16.70 -7.19 -9.35
C VAL A 80 -17.86 -6.49 -8.65
N GLU A 81 -18.70 -7.23 -7.92
CA GLU A 81 -19.83 -6.68 -7.17
C GLU A 81 -19.38 -5.73 -6.07
N LYS A 82 -18.31 -6.08 -5.34
CA LYS A 82 -17.74 -5.21 -4.32
C LYS A 82 -17.19 -3.91 -4.91
N ALA A 83 -16.57 -3.98 -6.09
CA ALA A 83 -16.11 -2.78 -6.81
C ALA A 83 -17.30 -1.91 -7.27
N LYS A 84 -18.36 -2.51 -7.82
CA LYS A 84 -19.60 -1.81 -8.19
C LYS A 84 -20.26 -1.16 -6.98
N ALA A 85 -20.37 -1.87 -5.85
CA ALA A 85 -20.95 -1.34 -4.62
C ALA A 85 -20.16 -0.11 -4.10
N LYS A 86 -18.83 -0.13 -4.17
CA LYS A 86 -18.00 1.03 -3.84
C LYS A 86 -18.27 2.23 -4.76
N GLN A 87 -18.42 2.00 -6.06
CA GLN A 87 -18.74 3.07 -7.02
C GLN A 87 -20.13 3.65 -6.76
N VAL A 88 -21.12 2.80 -6.49
CA VAL A 88 -22.47 3.25 -6.13
C VAL A 88 -22.44 4.07 -4.82
N ALA A 89 -21.71 3.62 -3.80
CA ALA A 89 -21.56 4.38 -2.56
C ALA A 89 -20.91 5.75 -2.80
N LYS A 90 -19.88 5.81 -3.65
CA LYS A 90 -19.22 7.06 -4.04
C LYS A 90 -20.19 8.01 -4.76
N ALA A 91 -20.92 7.51 -5.76
CA ALA A 91 -21.91 8.29 -6.49
C ALA A 91 -23.05 8.81 -5.58
N SER A 92 -23.48 8.00 -4.61
CA SER A 92 -24.47 8.45 -3.62
C SER A 92 -23.91 9.55 -2.70
N ALA A 93 -22.65 9.44 -2.26
CA ALA A 93 -22.00 10.49 -1.49
C ALA A 93 -21.84 11.78 -2.31
N GLU A 94 -21.44 11.68 -3.57
CA GLU A 94 -21.35 12.82 -4.50
C GLU A 94 -22.73 13.50 -4.67
N LYS A 95 -23.81 12.74 -4.82
CA LYS A 95 -25.17 13.29 -4.88
C LYS A 95 -25.55 14.05 -3.60
N ILE A 96 -25.17 13.55 -2.43
CA ILE A 96 -25.42 14.23 -1.15
C ILE A 96 -24.63 15.54 -1.07
N ILE A 97 -23.37 15.54 -1.50
CA ILE A 97 -22.54 16.76 -1.52
C ILE A 97 -23.14 17.78 -2.49
N LEU A 98 -23.58 17.35 -3.67
CA LEU A 98 -24.22 18.22 -4.66
C LEU A 98 -25.54 18.81 -4.13
N SER A 99 -26.41 17.99 -3.52
CA SER A 99 -27.66 18.49 -2.95
C SER A 99 -27.43 19.45 -1.77
N TRP A 100 -26.40 19.20 -0.96
CA TRP A 100 -25.98 20.11 0.10
C TRP A 100 -25.47 21.44 -0.46
N ALA A 101 -24.62 21.40 -1.49
CA ALA A 101 -24.13 22.60 -2.17
C ALA A 101 -25.26 23.41 -2.82
N GLU A 102 -26.23 22.75 -3.46
CA GLU A 102 -27.42 23.40 -4.01
C GLU A 102 -28.28 24.06 -2.92
N SER A 103 -28.45 23.38 -1.77
CA SER A 103 -29.18 23.93 -0.62
C SER A 103 -28.49 25.19 -0.08
N ILE A 104 -27.16 25.16 0.06
CA ILE A 104 -26.36 26.32 0.47
C ILE A 104 -26.50 27.46 -0.55
N ALA A 105 -26.38 27.17 -1.85
CA ALA A 105 -26.51 28.18 -2.89
C ALA A 105 -27.91 28.83 -2.88
N LYS A 106 -28.97 28.05 -2.64
CA LYS A 106 -30.33 28.57 -2.46
C LYS A 106 -30.46 29.43 -1.20
N ALA A 107 -29.85 29.02 -0.09
CA ALA A 107 -29.86 29.79 1.16
C ALA A 107 -29.10 31.11 1.01
N ALA A 108 -27.95 31.11 0.34
CA ALA A 108 -27.16 32.31 0.04
C ALA A 108 -27.94 33.28 -0.86
N LYS A 109 -28.61 32.77 -1.91
CA LYS A 109 -29.48 33.59 -2.78
C LYS A 109 -30.69 34.17 -2.05
N LYS A 110 -31.20 33.49 -1.02
CA LYS A 110 -32.36 33.95 -0.24
C LYS A 110 -32.00 34.97 0.84
N GLY A 111 -30.72 35.30 1.01
CA GLY A 111 -30.20 36.41 1.82
C GLY A 111 -30.81 36.49 3.22
N ALA A 112 -30.11 36.02 4.26
CA ALA A 112 -30.52 36.36 5.62
C ALA A 112 -30.59 37.88 5.74
N THR A 113 -31.78 38.40 6.00
CA THR A 113 -32.20 39.79 5.78
C THR A 113 -31.33 40.84 6.51
N ASN A 114 -30.39 40.43 7.37
CA ASN A 114 -29.58 41.28 8.23
C ASN A 114 -28.08 40.84 8.34
N GLN A 115 -27.46 40.26 7.31
CA GLN A 115 -26.01 39.98 7.33
C GLN A 115 -25.22 40.80 6.32
N GLN A 116 -24.06 41.29 6.77
CA GLN A 116 -23.06 41.99 5.96
C GLN A 116 -22.53 41.05 4.87
N GLU A 117 -22.64 41.47 3.60
CA GLU A 117 -22.12 40.74 2.44
C GLU A 117 -20.64 40.42 2.65
N LEU A 118 -20.30 39.13 2.73
CA LEU A 118 -18.92 38.68 2.70
C LEU A 118 -18.48 38.60 1.25
N ASP A 119 -17.49 39.42 0.90
CA ASP A 119 -16.84 39.43 -0.40
C ASP A 119 -16.06 38.11 -0.61
N TRP A 120 -16.61 37.26 -1.47
CA TRP A 120 -16.04 35.96 -1.81
C TRP A 120 -14.68 36.09 -2.52
N ASP A 121 -14.35 37.24 -3.11
CA ASP A 121 -13.06 37.50 -3.76
C ASP A 121 -11.91 37.58 -2.75
N SER A 122 -12.22 37.75 -1.46
CA SER A 122 -11.26 37.74 -0.35
C SER A 122 -10.53 36.39 -0.24
N TYR A 123 -11.21 35.27 -0.50
CA TYR A 123 -10.61 33.94 -0.37
C TYR A 123 -9.61 33.65 -1.49
N ASP A 124 -9.96 34.00 -2.73
CA ASP A 124 -9.04 33.86 -3.85
C ASP A 124 -7.85 34.82 -3.74
N LYS A 125 -8.07 36.01 -3.19
CA LYS A 125 -6.98 36.96 -2.90
C LYS A 125 -6.02 36.41 -1.84
N ILE A 126 -6.51 35.77 -0.79
CA ILE A 126 -5.69 35.12 0.24
C ILE A 126 -4.91 33.94 -0.37
N LYS A 127 -5.54 33.12 -1.23
CA LYS A 127 -4.83 32.04 -1.93
C LYS A 127 -3.71 32.55 -2.84
N GLN A 128 -3.97 33.60 -3.60
CA GLN A 128 -2.96 34.22 -4.46
C GLN A 128 -1.80 34.80 -3.64
N GLU A 129 -2.11 35.43 -2.50
CA GLU A 129 -1.13 35.96 -1.56
C GLU A 129 -0.26 34.86 -0.93
N GLU A 130 -0.83 33.70 -0.59
CA GLU A 130 -0.09 32.53 -0.08
C GLU A 130 0.93 32.03 -1.11
N VAL A 131 0.51 31.90 -2.37
CA VAL A 131 1.38 31.50 -3.49
C VAL A 131 2.48 32.54 -3.72
N PHE A 132 2.14 33.82 -3.66
CA PHE A 132 3.10 34.90 -3.79
C PHE A 132 4.16 34.89 -2.67
N ARG A 133 3.75 34.61 -1.43
CA ARG A 133 4.66 34.46 -0.28
C ARG A 133 5.61 33.28 -0.44
N GLN A 134 5.12 32.14 -0.94
CA GLN A 134 5.96 30.98 -1.21
C GLN A 134 7.03 31.27 -2.27
N LEU A 135 6.65 31.98 -3.34
CA LEU A 135 7.58 32.42 -4.39
C LEU A 135 8.65 33.39 -3.86
N GLN A 136 8.24 34.36 -3.04
CA GLN A 136 9.19 35.29 -2.40
C GLN A 136 10.18 34.55 -1.49
N TRP A 137 9.70 33.61 -0.68
CA TRP A 137 10.56 32.82 0.19
C TRP A 137 11.56 31.95 -0.59
N ALA A 138 11.12 31.35 -1.70
CA ALA A 138 12.00 30.59 -2.59
C ALA A 138 13.07 31.48 -3.24
N ALA A 139 12.70 32.68 -3.70
CA ALA A 139 13.63 33.64 -4.30
C ALA A 139 14.67 34.14 -3.30
N GLU A 140 14.28 34.46 -2.07
CA GLU A 140 15.21 34.87 -1.01
C GLU A 140 16.15 33.74 -0.62
N LYS A 141 15.66 32.49 -0.55
CA LYS A 141 16.50 31.31 -0.33
C LYS A 141 17.52 31.11 -1.44
N ALA A 142 17.15 31.36 -2.70
CA ALA A 142 18.07 31.30 -3.85
C ALA A 142 19.13 32.41 -3.78
N LYS A 143 18.73 33.66 -3.52
CA LYS A 143 19.67 34.78 -3.32
C LYS A 143 20.63 34.54 -2.15
N ALA A 144 20.16 33.96 -1.06
CA ALA A 144 20.99 33.61 0.09
C ALA A 144 22.04 32.55 -0.26
N LYS A 145 21.67 31.52 -1.04
CA LYS A 145 22.61 30.52 -1.57
C LYS A 145 23.65 31.16 -2.48
N GLU A 146 23.24 32.04 -3.39
CA GLU A 146 24.17 32.72 -4.29
C GLU A 146 25.16 33.63 -3.54
N ARG A 147 24.68 34.40 -2.56
CA ARG A 147 25.54 35.19 -1.68
C ARG A 147 26.53 34.32 -0.90
N LYS A 148 26.12 33.13 -0.47
CA LYS A 148 27.01 32.17 0.20
C LYS A 148 28.09 31.65 -0.77
N ASN A 149 27.72 31.32 -1.99
CA ASN A 149 28.65 30.86 -3.03
C ASN A 149 29.67 31.94 -3.41
N ILE A 150 29.23 33.19 -3.59
CA ILE A 150 30.11 34.33 -3.86
C ILE A 150 31.11 34.54 -2.71
N ARG A 151 30.65 34.50 -1.45
CA ARG A 151 31.53 34.60 -0.28
C ARG A 151 32.55 33.46 -0.20
N ALA A 152 32.12 32.23 -0.50
CA ALA A 152 33.02 31.07 -0.53
C ALA A 152 34.12 31.24 -1.59
N ARG A 153 33.76 31.72 -2.80
CA ARG A 153 34.72 31.98 -3.88
C ARG A 153 35.72 33.09 -3.54
N LEU A 154 35.27 34.15 -2.86
CA LEU A 154 36.16 35.22 -2.39
C LEU A 154 37.11 34.71 -1.28
N ALA A 155 36.64 33.87 -0.37
CA ALA A 155 37.47 33.25 0.66
C ALA A 155 38.53 32.32 0.04
N GLN A 156 38.18 31.54 -0.99
CA GLN A 156 39.12 30.70 -1.72
C GLN A 156 40.20 31.54 -2.42
N LYS A 157 39.82 32.58 -3.17
CA LYS A 157 40.78 33.49 -3.82
C LYS A 157 41.73 34.16 -2.82
N ARG A 158 41.25 34.52 -1.63
CA ARG A 158 42.10 35.07 -0.55
C ARG A 158 43.10 34.04 -0.02
N LYS A 159 42.70 32.78 0.16
CA LYS A 159 43.62 31.70 0.56
C LYS A 159 44.67 31.42 -0.52
N GLU A 160 44.28 31.35 -1.79
CA GLU A 160 45.22 31.17 -2.91
C GLU A 160 46.23 32.33 -3.01
N LEU A 161 45.80 33.58 -2.81
CA LEU A 161 46.70 34.73 -2.77
C LEU A 161 47.64 34.70 -1.56
N GLN A 162 47.14 34.27 -0.40
CA GLN A 162 47.95 34.14 0.80
C GLN A 162 48.99 33.01 0.65
N GLU A 163 48.63 31.89 0.03
CA GLU A 163 49.58 30.82 -0.31
C GLU A 163 50.61 31.27 -1.35
N LYS A 164 50.19 31.99 -2.40
CA LYS A 164 51.12 32.60 -3.36
C LYS A 164 52.04 33.64 -2.70
N ALA A 165 51.55 34.38 -1.72
CA ALA A 165 52.36 35.33 -0.94
C ALA A 165 53.32 34.60 0.02
N ARG A 166 52.90 33.48 0.63
CA ARG A 166 53.78 32.60 1.42
C ARG A 166 54.87 31.95 0.55
N ALA A 167 54.53 31.51 -0.66
CA ALA A 167 55.49 31.01 -1.64
C ALA A 167 56.45 32.08 -2.18
N ARG A 168 56.06 33.37 -2.11
CA ARG A 168 56.93 34.52 -2.42
C ARG A 168 57.66 35.06 -1.19
N GLY A 169 57.27 34.66 0.01
CA GLY A 169 57.77 35.15 1.30
C GLY A 169 59.05 34.47 1.81
N GLU A 170 59.58 33.47 1.11
CA GLU A 170 60.97 33.02 1.31
C GLU A 170 62.01 33.98 0.68
N ILE A 171 61.57 35.07 0.04
CA ILE A 171 62.46 36.12 -0.48
C ILE A 171 62.00 37.50 0.05
N GLN A 172 62.72 37.96 1.07
CA GLN A 172 63.02 39.37 1.42
C GLN A 172 61.90 40.32 1.90
N VAL A 173 61.83 40.45 3.23
CA VAL A 173 61.93 41.66 4.08
C VAL A 173 61.85 43.07 3.41
N THR A 174 60.98 43.97 3.92
CA THR A 174 61.33 45.22 4.68
C THR A 174 60.21 46.30 4.65
N LYS A 175 60.10 47.02 5.79
CA LYS A 175 59.52 48.37 6.05
C LYS A 175 58.01 48.41 6.37
N GLU A 176 57.59 48.32 7.64
CA GLU A 176 57.65 49.30 8.75
C GLU A 176 56.99 50.66 8.46
N ASP A 177 56.10 51.01 9.41
CA ASP A 177 55.51 52.30 9.77
C ASP A 177 54.31 52.85 8.97
N LYS A 178 53.14 52.25 9.17
CA LYS A 178 51.81 52.88 8.96
C LYS A 178 50.77 52.56 10.06
N ASP A 179 51.21 52.17 11.25
CA ASP A 179 50.31 51.61 12.27
C ASP A 179 49.75 52.62 13.30
N ASP A 180 50.21 53.87 13.34
CA ASP A 180 49.80 54.78 14.43
C ASP A 180 48.53 55.62 14.16
N LEU A 181 48.06 55.71 12.91
CA LEU A 181 46.87 56.51 12.58
C LEU A 181 45.56 55.70 12.52
N ALA A 182 45.64 54.38 12.29
CA ALA A 182 44.47 53.51 12.17
C ALA A 182 43.83 53.17 13.54
N VAL A 183 44.65 53.08 14.60
CA VAL A 183 44.20 52.69 15.95
C VAL A 183 43.27 53.74 16.60
N VAL A 184 43.42 55.02 16.26
CA VAL A 184 42.58 56.11 16.79
C VAL A 184 41.19 56.16 16.15
N GLN A 185 41.04 55.67 14.92
CA GLN A 185 39.75 55.66 14.21
C GLN A 185 38.86 54.48 14.63
N GLU A 186 39.46 53.33 14.97
CA GLU A 186 38.73 52.14 15.44
C GLU A 186 38.09 52.32 16.83
N SER A 187 38.72 53.08 17.72
CA SER A 187 38.22 53.31 19.08
C SER A 187 36.92 54.13 19.08
N ASN A 188 36.79 55.09 18.15
CA ASN A 188 35.58 55.90 17.97
C ASN A 188 34.42 55.10 17.33
N LEU A 189 34.70 54.09 16.51
CA LEU A 189 33.68 53.20 15.94
C LEU A 189 33.11 52.23 16.99
N LYS A 190 33.97 51.66 17.84
CA LYS A 190 33.56 50.77 18.95
C LYS A 190 32.65 51.50 19.95
N GLN A 191 32.93 52.77 20.25
CA GLN A 191 32.09 53.61 21.10
C GLN A 191 30.73 53.98 20.47
N ARG A 192 30.62 54.04 19.13
CA ARG A 192 29.33 54.28 18.45
C ARG A 192 28.46 53.02 18.37
N LEU A 193 29.06 51.84 18.32
CA LEU A 193 28.34 50.56 18.27
C LEU A 193 27.65 50.20 19.60
N THR A 194 28.27 50.50 20.74
CA THR A 194 27.65 50.27 22.06
C THR A 194 26.45 51.18 22.32
N LYS A 195 26.43 52.40 21.75
CA LYS A 195 25.28 53.32 21.84
C LYS A 195 24.04 52.84 21.07
N ILE A 196 24.20 52.03 20.02
CA ILE A 196 23.09 51.52 19.21
C ILE A 196 22.42 50.29 19.84
N HIS A 197 23.15 49.52 20.66
CA HIS A 197 22.60 48.31 21.28
C HIS A 197 21.67 48.58 22.48
N VAL A 198 21.83 49.72 23.17
CA VAL A 198 20.99 50.10 24.32
C VAL A 198 19.62 50.67 23.89
N LYS A 199 19.51 51.22 22.68
CA LYS A 199 18.28 51.88 22.19
C LYS A 199 17.22 50.93 21.61
N LYS A 200 17.46 49.62 21.65
CA LYS A 200 16.58 48.60 21.05
C LYS A 200 15.85 47.69 22.04
N SER A 201 16.04 47.87 23.35
CA SER A 201 15.47 47.00 24.39
C SER A 201 14.15 47.49 25.01
N ILE A 202 13.55 48.56 24.49
CA ILE A 202 12.23 49.05 24.94
C ILE A 202 11.25 48.96 23.77
N ASN A 203 10.80 47.74 23.47
CA ASN A 203 9.53 47.51 22.79
C ASN A 203 8.91 46.25 23.38
N TYR A 204 8.47 46.37 24.64
CA TYR A 204 7.59 45.42 25.28
C TYR A 204 6.18 45.64 24.72
N GLN A 205 5.71 44.71 23.90
CA GLN A 205 4.32 44.21 23.83
C GLN A 205 4.20 43.20 22.69
N LEU A 206 4.83 42.03 22.82
CA LEU A 206 4.53 40.89 21.92
C LEU A 206 4.94 39.51 22.49
N ALA A 207 4.94 39.36 23.81
CA ALA A 207 5.38 38.12 24.48
C ALA A 207 4.26 37.30 25.14
N ASP A 208 2.99 37.71 25.05
CA ASP A 208 1.87 37.03 25.76
C ASP A 208 1.00 36.15 24.85
N ARG A 209 1.32 36.05 23.55
CA ARG A 209 0.52 35.26 22.57
C ARG A 209 1.16 33.94 22.16
N GLY A 210 2.39 33.66 22.61
CA GLY A 210 3.12 32.42 22.31
C GLY A 210 2.73 31.25 23.20
N ASP A 211 2.48 31.51 24.48
CA ASP A 211 2.25 30.46 25.49
C ASP A 211 0.88 29.78 25.39
N THR A 212 -0.15 30.51 24.93
CA THR A 212 -1.48 29.92 24.71
C THR A 212 -1.45 28.95 23.53
N VAL A 213 -0.76 29.30 22.44
CA VAL A 213 -0.68 28.45 21.24
C VAL A 213 0.22 27.23 21.48
N ALA A 214 1.32 27.38 22.24
CA ALA A 214 2.18 26.26 22.63
C ALA A 214 1.44 25.23 23.52
N SER A 215 0.59 25.70 24.43
CA SER A 215 -0.23 24.82 25.28
C SER A 215 -1.29 24.06 24.49
N HIS A 216 -1.92 24.70 23.49
CA HIS A 216 -2.88 24.03 22.61
C HIS A 216 -2.21 23.02 21.66
N PHE A 217 -0.99 23.28 21.20
CA PHE A 217 -0.24 22.34 20.33
C PHE A 217 0.25 21.10 21.10
N GLY A 218 0.75 21.28 22.33
CA GLY A 218 1.16 20.16 23.18
C GLY A 218 0.01 19.23 23.59
N ALA A 219 -1.19 19.78 23.81
CA ALA A 219 -2.39 18.98 24.08
C ALA A 219 -2.80 18.12 22.86
N LEU A 220 -2.66 18.66 21.65
CA LEU A 220 -2.99 17.95 20.41
C LEU A 220 -1.97 16.84 20.10
N GLU A 221 -0.69 17.08 20.35
CA GLU A 221 0.38 16.10 20.17
C GLU A 221 0.26 14.93 21.17
N LYS A 222 -0.13 15.21 22.42
CA LYS A 222 -0.39 14.19 23.45
C LYS A 222 -1.55 13.27 23.07
N LEU A 223 -2.63 13.81 22.51
CA LEU A 223 -3.76 13.01 22.00
C LEU A 223 -3.37 12.16 20.79
N ASN A 224 -2.50 12.67 19.92
CA ASN A 224 -2.06 11.93 18.73
C ASN A 224 -1.17 10.73 19.10
N LEU A 225 -0.27 10.91 20.08
CA LEU A 225 0.56 9.82 20.61
C LEU A 225 -0.28 8.73 21.30
N GLU A 226 -1.36 9.10 22.01
CA GLU A 226 -2.28 8.13 22.59
C GLU A 226 -3.09 7.36 21.53
N HIS A 227 -3.49 8.04 20.45
CA HIS A 227 -4.25 7.41 19.38
C HIS A 227 -3.39 6.38 18.63
N ILE A 228 -2.12 6.70 18.37
CA ILE A 228 -1.14 5.78 17.78
C ILE A 228 -0.86 4.58 18.71
N LYS A 229 -0.74 4.80 20.02
CA LYS A 229 -0.54 3.70 20.98
C LYS A 229 -1.78 2.79 21.07
N ARG A 230 -2.99 3.36 21.12
CA ARG A 230 -4.25 2.60 21.09
C ARG A 230 -4.41 1.80 19.81
N GLU A 231 -4.09 2.40 18.66
CA GLU A 231 -4.12 1.70 17.37
C GLU A 231 -3.13 0.54 17.33
N LYS A 232 -1.90 0.71 17.83
CA LYS A 232 -0.93 -0.38 17.92
C LYS A 232 -1.41 -1.51 18.82
N THR A 233 -1.97 -1.21 19.99
CA THR A 233 -2.56 -2.26 20.85
C THR A 233 -3.76 -2.95 20.20
N HIS A 234 -4.57 -2.25 19.39
CA HIS A 234 -5.67 -2.88 18.64
C HIS A 234 -5.18 -3.72 17.46
N ARG A 235 -4.00 -3.44 16.89
CA ARG A 235 -3.37 -4.27 15.86
C ARG A 235 -2.66 -5.50 16.44
N GLU A 236 -2.18 -5.41 17.68
CA GLU A 236 -1.56 -6.52 18.42
C GLU A 236 -2.59 -7.52 18.95
N ILE A 237 -3.84 -7.10 19.16
CA ILE A 237 -4.97 -8.00 19.41
C ILE A 237 -5.44 -8.53 18.05
N SER A 238 -5.36 -9.84 17.84
CA SER A 238 -5.79 -10.49 16.60
C SER A 238 -7.21 -10.05 16.23
N LEU A 239 -7.41 -9.62 14.99
CA LEU A 239 -8.71 -9.18 14.46
C LEU A 239 -9.82 -10.22 14.70
N ALA A 240 -9.45 -11.52 14.72
CA ALA A 240 -10.34 -12.62 15.03
C ALA A 240 -10.89 -12.55 16.47
N ASP A 241 -10.04 -12.22 17.43
CA ASP A 241 -10.40 -12.10 18.85
C ASP A 241 -11.27 -10.86 19.08
N GLN A 242 -11.01 -9.78 18.34
CA GLN A 242 -11.81 -8.56 18.37
C GLN A 242 -13.24 -8.80 17.85
N ILE A 243 -13.37 -9.55 16.75
CA ILE A 243 -14.68 -9.93 16.19
C ILE A 243 -15.42 -10.86 17.15
N GLN A 244 -14.72 -11.82 17.78
CA GLN A 244 -15.35 -12.71 18.77
C GLN A 244 -15.79 -11.97 20.04
N ALA A 245 -14.98 -11.05 20.56
CA ALA A 245 -15.33 -10.26 21.74
C ALA A 245 -16.56 -9.37 21.51
N ILE A 246 -16.66 -8.74 20.34
CA ILE A 246 -17.83 -7.94 19.95
C ILE A 246 -19.08 -8.83 19.80
N ARG A 247 -18.94 -10.02 19.19
CA ARG A 247 -20.05 -10.97 19.07
C ARG A 247 -20.51 -11.47 20.44
N LYS A 248 -19.60 -11.85 21.32
CA LYS A 248 -19.90 -12.31 22.68
C LYS A 248 -20.57 -11.21 23.51
N LYS A 249 -20.14 -9.95 23.38
CA LYS A 249 -20.77 -8.80 24.04
C LYS A 249 -22.19 -8.53 23.50
N LYS A 250 -22.40 -8.68 22.19
CA LYS A 250 -23.73 -8.55 21.58
C LYS A 250 -24.66 -9.67 22.04
N GLU A 251 -24.14 -10.88 22.18
CA GLU A 251 -24.88 -12.04 22.63
C GLU A 251 -25.22 -11.97 24.12
N SER A 252 -24.32 -11.47 24.97
CA SER A 252 -24.63 -11.23 26.39
C SER A 252 -25.69 -10.15 26.56
N LEU A 253 -25.64 -9.07 25.78
CA LEU A 253 -26.65 -8.01 25.81
C LEU A 253 -28.02 -8.53 25.33
N ALA A 254 -28.05 -9.38 24.30
CA ALA A 254 -29.28 -9.99 23.82
C ALA A 254 -29.90 -10.95 24.86
N ARG A 255 -29.07 -11.73 25.56
CA ARG A 255 -29.53 -12.61 26.66
C ARG A 255 -30.05 -11.83 27.85
N GLU A 256 -29.43 -10.70 28.18
CA GLU A 256 -29.87 -9.79 29.25
C GLU A 256 -31.21 -9.12 28.92
N VAL A 257 -31.40 -8.69 27.67
CA VAL A 257 -32.68 -8.13 27.18
C VAL A 257 -33.79 -9.19 27.16
N VAL A 258 -33.48 -10.43 26.78
CA VAL A 258 -34.44 -11.55 26.81
C VAL A 258 -34.81 -11.92 28.25
N ALA A 259 -33.84 -11.96 29.17
CA ALA A 259 -34.09 -12.22 30.59
C ALA A 259 -34.93 -11.11 31.26
N ALA A 260 -34.71 -9.85 30.86
CA ALA A 260 -35.52 -8.72 31.32
C ALA A 260 -36.96 -8.78 30.80
N HIS A 261 -37.18 -9.32 29.60
CA HIS A 261 -38.53 -9.51 29.06
C HIS A 261 -39.29 -10.67 29.71
N THR A 262 -38.62 -11.75 30.10
CA THR A 262 -39.27 -12.89 30.78
C THR A 262 -39.71 -12.58 32.21
N LEU A 263 -39.10 -11.60 32.88
CA LEU A 263 -39.48 -11.17 34.23
C LEU A 263 -40.67 -10.20 34.26
N ILE A 264 -41.16 -9.75 33.09
CA ILE A 264 -42.29 -8.80 32.98
C ILE A 264 -43.61 -9.54 32.67
N THR A 265 -43.55 -10.82 32.29
CA THR A 265 -44.71 -11.63 31.88
C THR A 265 -44.89 -12.86 32.77
N ASP A 266 -45.03 -12.67 34.07
CA ASP A 266 -45.67 -13.67 34.93
C ASP A 266 -47.16 -13.29 35.06
N PRO A 267 -48.11 -14.13 34.62
CA PRO A 267 -49.53 -13.83 34.73
C PRO A 267 -49.99 -14.01 36.19
N ILE A 268 -50.68 -12.99 36.70
CA ILE A 268 -51.44 -13.04 37.95
C ILE A 268 -52.54 -14.10 37.77
N GLU A 269 -52.38 -15.26 38.40
CA GLU A 269 -53.45 -16.24 38.56
C GLU A 269 -54.51 -15.68 39.54
N ILE A 270 -55.75 -15.57 39.06
CA ILE A 270 -56.98 -15.40 39.85
C ILE A 270 -57.69 -16.74 39.89
#